data_AF-A0A7R9YGR2-F1
#
_entry.id   AF-A0A7R9YGR2-F1
#
_cell.length_a   1.000
_cell.length_b   1.000
_cell.length_c   1.000
_cell.angle_alpha   90.00
_cell.angle_beta   90.00
_cell.angle_gamma   90.00
#
_symmetry.space_group_name_H-M   'P 1'
#
loop_
_entity.id
_entity.type
_entity.pdbx_description
1 polymer ?
#
loop_
_entity_poly.entity_id
_entity_poly.type
_entity_poly.pdbx_seq_one_letter_code
_entity_poly.pdbx_strand_id
1 'polypeptide(L)'
;NGEPRRTMRAAVFGARRPTLARAAAVRMAITGPAPSGVNMLPVWEQAAVFGGTLVAISVGALVLTALLSAAERALPGTFKGWKSTWPLLGAVFLAAGITHFSFHGAYEAIYPPQGTWGVWQLPGSAEFHVAWTGVAEIAGGAGLLIGAAADALGFARLRWLKPSSAACLAALTLAVTPANVYMYTHGAMMDGLPGPPVDGPIPVSAHFARFALQAVLLALLAGMARDASSGPVDDELSA
;
A
#
# COMPACT_ATOMS: atom_id res chain seq x y z
N ASN A 1 12.79 -54.68 32.05
CA ASN A 1 11.42 -54.47 31.54
C ASN A 1 10.72 -53.42 32.38
N GLY A 2 10.51 -52.22 31.83
CA GLY A 2 9.55 -51.26 32.38
C GLY A 2 10.05 -49.82 32.55
N GLU A 3 10.38 -49.13 31.44
CA GLU A 3 10.37 -47.66 31.45
C GLU A 3 8.92 -47.16 31.26
N PRO A 4 8.44 -46.16 32.03
CA PRO A 4 7.19 -45.50 31.73
C PRO A 4 7.40 -44.35 30.73
N ARG A 5 6.90 -44.56 29.50
CA ARG A 5 6.71 -43.52 28.48
C ARG A 5 5.85 -42.38 29.04
N ARG A 6 6.47 -41.22 29.30
CA ARG A 6 5.73 -39.96 29.52
C ARG A 6 5.39 -39.33 28.17
N THR A 7 4.09 -39.27 27.93
CA THR A 7 3.38 -38.70 26.80
C THR A 7 3.74 -37.23 26.55
N MET A 8 4.25 -36.91 25.36
CA MET A 8 4.12 -35.59 24.74
C MET A 8 2.63 -35.35 24.46
N ARG A 9 1.99 -34.48 25.24
CA ARG A 9 0.67 -33.93 24.93
C ARG A 9 0.82 -32.46 24.53
N ALA A 10 0.55 -32.21 23.26
CA ALA A 10 -0.12 -31.03 22.69
C ALA A 10 0.14 -29.67 23.37
N ALA A 11 1.11 -28.91 22.84
CA ALA A 11 1.10 -27.46 22.89
C ALA A 11 0.70 -26.95 21.49
N VAL A 12 -0.60 -27.00 21.21
CA VAL A 12 -1.21 -26.59 19.95
C VAL A 12 -2.30 -25.57 20.29
N PHE A 13 -2.11 -24.33 19.81
CA PHE A 13 -3.02 -23.18 19.83
C PHE A 13 -3.53 -22.68 21.19
N GLY A 14 -2.65 -21.99 21.93
CA GLY A 14 -3.05 -20.97 22.88
C GLY A 14 -3.21 -19.60 22.20
N ALA A 15 -4.29 -19.41 21.43
CA ALA A 15 -4.67 -18.09 20.94
C ALA A 15 -4.97 -17.19 22.15
N ARG A 16 -4.00 -16.34 22.53
CA ARG A 16 -4.20 -15.33 23.58
C ARG A 16 -5.25 -14.36 23.07
N ARG A 17 -6.48 -14.46 23.59
CA ARG A 17 -7.50 -13.43 23.40
C ARG A 17 -6.90 -12.09 23.82
N PRO A 18 -7.00 -11.02 23.00
CA PRO A 18 -6.55 -9.71 23.41
C PRO A 18 -7.31 -9.33 24.69
N THR A 19 -6.57 -8.96 25.73
CA THR A 19 -7.15 -8.52 26.99
C THR A 19 -8.04 -7.31 26.72
N LEU A 20 -9.18 -7.21 27.42
CA LEU A 20 -10.08 -6.06 27.34
C LEU A 20 -9.34 -4.71 27.56
N ALA A 21 -8.23 -4.73 28.30
CA ALA A 21 -7.34 -3.60 28.48
C ALA A 21 -6.64 -3.14 27.19
N ARG A 22 -6.26 -4.06 26.30
CA ARG A 22 -5.62 -3.73 25.01
C ARG A 22 -6.64 -3.20 23.99
N ALA A 23 -7.85 -3.76 24.01
CA ALA A 23 -8.98 -3.24 23.24
C ALA A 23 -9.42 -1.84 23.74
N ALA A 24 -9.41 -1.61 25.05
CA ALA A 24 -9.67 -0.31 25.65
C ALA A 24 -8.57 0.72 25.33
N ALA A 25 -7.30 0.31 25.30
CA ALA A 25 -6.18 1.18 24.91
C ALA A 25 -6.26 1.62 23.44
N VAL A 26 -6.64 0.72 22.52
CA VAL A 26 -6.91 1.07 21.11
C VAL A 26 -8.11 2.02 20.99
N ARG A 27 -9.12 1.86 21.85
CA ARG A 27 -10.29 2.76 21.90
C ARG A 27 -9.99 4.12 22.53
N MET A 28 -9.01 4.22 23.42
CA MET A 28 -8.61 5.45 24.11
C MET A 28 -7.60 6.32 23.36
N ALA A 29 -6.88 5.77 22.38
CA ALA A 29 -5.94 6.56 21.55
C ALA A 29 -6.63 7.55 20.59
N ILE A 30 -7.97 7.52 20.50
CA ILE A 30 -8.81 8.41 19.68
C ILE A 30 -9.54 9.43 20.57
N THR A 31 -8.85 10.11 21.49
CA THR A 31 -9.51 11.00 22.47
C THR A 31 -9.28 12.49 22.25
N GLY A 32 -8.54 12.88 21.20
CA GLY A 32 -8.35 14.27 20.80
C GLY A 32 -8.85 14.57 19.38
N PRO A 33 -9.14 15.85 19.04
CA PRO A 33 -9.35 16.26 17.67
C PRO A 33 -8.13 15.92 16.83
N ALA A 34 -8.33 15.27 15.68
CA ALA A 34 -7.27 15.14 14.69
C ALA A 34 -6.88 16.53 14.18
N PRO A 35 -5.65 16.76 13.68
CA PRO A 35 -5.26 18.05 13.11
C PRO A 35 -6.17 18.52 11.96
N SER A 36 -6.79 17.58 11.25
CA SER A 36 -7.76 17.86 10.19
C SER A 36 -9.14 18.27 10.70
N GLY A 37 -9.45 17.98 11.97
CA GLY A 37 -10.78 18.14 12.57
C GLY A 37 -11.84 17.17 12.05
N VAL A 38 -11.52 16.30 11.09
CA VAL A 38 -12.53 15.48 10.40
C VAL A 38 -13.21 14.50 11.36
N ASN A 39 -12.47 13.89 12.30
CA ASN A 39 -13.05 12.98 13.30
C ASN A 39 -14.10 13.63 14.21
N MET A 40 -14.18 14.97 14.26
CA MET A 40 -15.18 15.71 15.03
C MET A 40 -16.44 16.04 14.24
N LEU A 41 -16.44 15.82 12.92
CA LEU A 41 -17.59 16.09 12.06
C LEU A 41 -18.66 14.99 12.19
N PRO A 42 -19.92 15.27 11.82
CA PRO A 42 -20.94 14.24 11.63
C PRO A 42 -20.45 13.10 10.72
N VAL A 43 -20.87 11.87 11.00
CA VAL A 43 -20.40 10.66 10.29
C VAL A 43 -20.58 10.75 8.78
N TRP A 44 -21.65 11.38 8.30
CA TRP A 44 -21.90 11.55 6.86
C TRP A 44 -20.88 12.51 6.20
N GLU A 45 -20.42 13.54 6.93
CA GLU A 45 -19.37 14.44 6.45
C GLU A 45 -18.01 13.73 6.44
N GLN A 46 -17.74 12.91 7.45
CA GLN A 46 -16.57 12.04 7.47
C GLN A 46 -16.54 11.07 6.28
N ALA A 47 -17.68 10.45 5.97
CA ALA A 47 -17.84 9.58 4.80
C ALA A 47 -17.62 10.34 3.48
N ALA A 48 -18.12 11.57 3.38
CA ALA A 48 -17.90 12.43 2.22
C ALA A 48 -16.43 12.79 2.04
N VAL A 49 -15.70 13.11 3.12
CA VAL A 49 -14.25 13.35 3.07
C VAL A 49 -13.50 12.09 2.64
N PHE A 50 -13.85 10.92 3.20
CA PHE A 50 -13.25 9.65 2.82
C PHE A 50 -13.47 9.34 1.33
N GLY A 51 -14.72 9.32 0.88
CA GLY A 51 -15.08 9.04 -0.51
C GLY A 51 -14.51 10.08 -1.48
N GLY A 52 -14.59 11.37 -1.13
CA GLY A 52 -14.03 12.46 -1.93
C GLY A 52 -12.52 12.34 -2.09
N THR A 53 -11.80 11.94 -1.03
CA THR A 53 -10.36 11.70 -1.11
C THR A 53 -10.02 10.55 -2.06
N LEU A 54 -10.74 9.42 -1.99
CA LEU A 54 -10.53 8.31 -2.91
C LEU A 54 -10.78 8.72 -4.36
N VAL A 55 -11.89 9.41 -4.64
CA VAL A 55 -12.21 9.92 -5.98
C VAL A 55 -11.12 10.87 -6.47
N ALA A 56 -10.69 11.81 -5.63
CA ALA A 56 -9.68 12.78 -6.01
C ALA A 56 -8.31 12.13 -6.32
N ILE A 57 -7.90 11.11 -5.56
CA ILE A 57 -6.67 10.35 -5.86
C ILE A 57 -6.81 9.62 -7.21
N SER A 58 -7.94 8.93 -7.43
CA SER A 58 -8.17 8.20 -8.68
C SER A 58 -8.20 9.13 -9.90
N VAL A 59 -8.92 10.25 -9.82
CA VAL A 59 -8.96 11.26 -10.89
C VAL A 59 -7.57 11.87 -11.11
N GLY A 60 -6.87 12.23 -10.03
CA GLY A 60 -5.51 12.76 -10.11
C GLY A 60 -4.54 11.79 -10.78
N ALA A 61 -4.60 10.51 -10.44
CA ALA A 61 -3.81 9.47 -11.08
C ALA A 61 -4.13 9.34 -12.58
N LEU A 62 -5.40 9.37 -12.97
CA LEU A 62 -5.80 9.31 -14.38
C LEU A 62 -5.30 10.52 -15.19
N VAL A 63 -5.44 11.73 -14.63
CA VAL A 63 -4.93 12.97 -15.23
C VAL A 63 -3.41 12.88 -15.39
N LEU A 64 -2.70 12.47 -14.34
CA LEU A 64 -1.25 12.29 -14.38
C LEU A 64 -0.84 11.24 -15.42
N THR A 65 -1.51 10.10 -15.50
CA THR A 65 -1.24 9.10 -16.55
C THR A 65 -1.41 9.70 -17.95
N ALA A 66 -2.46 10.48 -18.20
CA ALA A 66 -2.67 11.13 -19.49
C ALA A 66 -1.56 12.15 -19.81
N LEU A 67 -1.14 12.95 -18.82
CA LEU A 67 -0.03 13.89 -18.95
C LEU A 67 1.31 13.19 -19.21
N LEU A 68 1.58 12.08 -18.51
CA LEU A 68 2.75 11.24 -18.74
C LEU A 68 2.77 10.68 -20.16
N SER A 69 1.65 10.17 -20.65
CA SER A 69 1.55 9.71 -22.05
C SER A 69 1.72 10.85 -23.06
N ALA A 70 1.25 12.06 -22.76
CA ALA A 70 1.47 13.23 -23.61
C ALA A 70 2.96 13.63 -23.61
N ALA A 71 3.62 13.61 -22.46
CA ALA A 71 5.05 13.89 -22.33
C ALA A 71 5.90 12.84 -23.04
N GLU A 72 5.53 11.56 -22.99
CA GLU A 72 6.19 10.47 -23.73
C GLU A 72 6.19 10.73 -25.24
N ARG A 73 5.05 11.18 -25.78
CA ARG A 73 4.93 11.54 -27.21
C ARG A 73 5.74 12.78 -27.57
N ALA A 74 5.80 13.77 -26.67
CA ALA A 74 6.51 15.02 -26.93
C ALA A 74 8.04 14.90 -26.81
N LEU A 75 8.53 14.05 -25.89
CA LEU A 75 9.95 13.93 -25.53
C LEU A 75 10.40 12.46 -25.44
N PRO A 76 10.30 11.66 -26.52
CA PRO A 76 10.44 10.20 -26.45
C PRO A 76 11.79 9.72 -25.91
N GLY A 77 12.90 10.37 -26.29
CA GLY A 77 14.25 9.99 -25.84
C GLY A 77 14.46 10.19 -24.34
N THR A 78 14.15 11.39 -23.85
CA THR A 78 14.23 11.74 -22.42
C THR A 78 13.28 10.89 -21.59
N PHE A 79 12.05 10.70 -22.09
CA PHE A 79 11.04 9.93 -21.39
C PHE A 79 11.39 8.44 -21.31
N LYS A 80 11.96 7.85 -22.37
CA LYS A 80 12.48 6.47 -22.34
C LYS A 80 13.56 6.30 -21.26
N GLY A 81 14.51 7.24 -21.19
CA GLY A 81 15.54 7.25 -20.15
C GLY A 81 14.93 7.31 -18.75
N TRP A 82 13.97 8.20 -18.52
CA TRP A 82 13.29 8.30 -17.23
C TRP A 82 12.47 7.04 -16.88
N LYS A 83 11.67 6.49 -17.82
CA LYS A 83 10.89 5.24 -17.63
C LYS A 83 11.77 4.06 -17.22
N SER A 84 13.02 4.00 -17.69
CA SER A 84 13.96 2.94 -17.30
C SER A 84 14.23 2.88 -15.79
N THR A 85 13.99 3.98 -15.06
CA THR A 85 14.19 4.05 -13.61
C THR A 85 12.95 3.67 -12.80
N TRP A 86 11.76 3.63 -13.42
CA TRP A 86 10.51 3.36 -12.71
C TRP A 86 10.46 2.00 -12.01
N PRO A 87 11.07 0.91 -12.56
CA PRO A 87 11.12 -0.36 -11.84
C PRO A 87 11.85 -0.30 -10.49
N LEU A 88 12.67 0.72 -10.23
CA LEU A 88 13.31 0.92 -8.92
C LEU A 88 12.30 1.18 -7.80
N LEU A 89 11.05 1.58 -8.12
CA LEU A 89 9.94 1.58 -7.17
C LEU A 89 9.74 0.20 -6.53
N GLY A 90 10.13 -0.88 -7.20
CA GLY A 90 10.05 -2.23 -6.68
C GLY A 90 10.93 -2.42 -5.43
N ALA A 91 12.06 -1.72 -5.33
CA ALA A 91 12.89 -1.72 -4.12
C ALA A 91 12.19 -1.01 -2.96
N VAL A 92 11.45 0.06 -3.25
CA VAL A 92 10.66 0.81 -2.24
C VAL A 92 9.54 -0.07 -1.70
N PHE A 93 8.77 -0.73 -2.56
CA PHE A 93 7.73 -1.67 -2.14
C PHE A 93 8.29 -2.88 -1.41
N LEU A 94 9.41 -3.44 -1.87
CA LEU A 94 10.06 -4.55 -1.18
C LEU A 94 10.47 -4.15 0.25
N ALA A 95 11.05 -2.96 0.42
CA ALA A 95 11.40 -2.42 1.74
C ALA A 95 10.15 -2.19 2.60
N ALA A 96 9.10 -1.58 2.04
CA ALA A 96 7.82 -1.37 2.73
C ALA A 96 7.19 -2.69 3.21
N GLY A 97 7.22 -3.72 2.37
CA GLY A 97 6.68 -5.03 2.74
C GLY A 97 7.48 -5.70 3.85
N ILE A 98 8.80 -5.51 3.90
CA ILE A 98 9.64 -5.96 5.03
C ILE A 98 9.27 -5.21 6.32
N THR A 99 8.95 -3.92 6.24
CA THR A 99 8.59 -3.13 7.42
C THR A 99 7.24 -3.53 8.00
N HIS A 100 6.29 -4.07 7.21
CA HIS A 100 5.04 -4.64 7.73
C HIS A 100 5.27 -5.77 8.75
N PHE A 101 6.35 -6.54 8.62
CA PHE A 101 6.71 -7.60 9.57
C PHE A 101 7.64 -7.11 10.68
N SER A 102 8.50 -6.14 10.37
CA SER A 102 9.46 -5.60 11.33
C SER A 102 8.82 -4.66 12.35
N PHE A 103 7.79 -3.90 11.93
CA PHE A 103 7.11 -2.88 12.72
C PHE A 103 5.61 -3.10 12.73
N HIS A 104 5.19 -4.36 12.91
CA HIS A 104 3.80 -4.78 12.77
C HIS A 104 2.79 -3.91 13.52
N GLY A 105 3.06 -3.59 14.79
CA GLY A 105 2.18 -2.75 15.62
C GLY A 105 2.00 -1.32 15.07
N ALA A 106 3.01 -0.77 14.40
CA ALA A 106 2.93 0.57 13.80
C ALA A 106 1.93 0.60 12.63
N TYR A 107 1.88 -0.48 11.84
CA TYR A 107 0.93 -0.62 10.74
C TYR A 107 -0.48 -0.95 11.24
N GLU A 108 -0.62 -1.79 12.28
CA GLU A 108 -1.91 -2.02 12.92
C GLU A 108 -2.51 -0.74 13.51
N ALA A 109 -1.68 0.16 14.05
CA ALA A 109 -2.13 1.40 14.67
C ALA A 109 -2.83 2.35 13.69
N ILE A 110 -2.53 2.24 12.39
CA ILE A 110 -3.16 3.05 11.34
C ILE A 110 -4.22 2.27 10.54
N TYR A 111 -4.52 1.04 10.94
CA TYR A 111 -5.62 0.28 10.35
C TYR A 111 -6.97 0.89 10.82
N PRO A 112 -7.87 1.30 9.91
CA PRO A 112 -9.14 1.89 10.32
C PRO A 112 -10.00 0.86 11.07
N PRO A 113 -10.44 1.14 12.31
CA PRO A 113 -11.34 0.24 13.05
C PRO A 113 -12.68 0.04 12.33
N GLN A 114 -13.39 -1.05 12.67
CA GLN A 114 -14.74 -1.29 12.14
C GLN A 114 -15.69 -0.14 12.47
N GLY A 115 -16.46 0.29 11.47
CA GLY A 115 -17.38 1.43 11.57
C GLY A 115 -16.76 2.80 11.31
N THR A 116 -15.45 2.88 11.00
CA THR A 116 -14.80 4.16 10.62
C THR A 116 -15.53 4.81 9.45
N TRP A 117 -15.75 6.13 9.52
CA TRP A 117 -16.54 6.93 8.57
C TRP A 117 -17.98 6.41 8.35
N GLY A 118 -18.51 5.50 9.19
CA GLY A 118 -19.83 4.89 9.05
C GLY A 118 -19.97 3.86 7.92
N VAL A 119 -18.97 3.74 7.04
CA VAL A 119 -19.01 2.87 5.85
C VAL A 119 -17.93 1.79 5.85
N TRP A 120 -16.91 1.91 6.70
CA TRP A 120 -15.80 0.96 6.73
C TRP A 120 -16.18 -0.32 7.50
N GLN A 121 -16.38 -1.41 6.77
CA GLN A 121 -16.75 -2.73 7.32
C GLN A 121 -15.91 -3.85 6.68
N LEU A 122 -14.59 -3.70 6.68
CA LEU A 122 -13.69 -4.65 6.03
C LEU A 122 -13.53 -5.93 6.86
N PRO A 123 -13.96 -7.12 6.40
CA PRO A 123 -13.87 -8.34 7.20
C PRO A 123 -12.41 -8.77 7.41
N GLY A 124 -12.06 -9.10 8.64
CA GLY A 124 -10.70 -9.49 9.03
C GLY A 124 -10.18 -8.68 10.22
N SER A 125 -9.01 -9.07 10.72
CA SER A 125 -8.27 -8.32 11.74
C SER A 125 -7.25 -7.39 11.10
N ALA A 126 -6.85 -6.34 11.84
CA ALA A 126 -5.72 -5.49 11.45
C ALA A 126 -4.47 -6.34 11.15
N GLU A 127 -4.13 -7.27 12.05
CA GLU A 127 -3.05 -8.26 11.91
C GLU A 127 -3.06 -8.96 10.55
N PHE A 128 -4.22 -9.51 10.15
CA PHE A 128 -4.37 -10.19 8.86
C PHE A 128 -4.10 -9.24 7.70
N HIS A 129 -4.71 -8.04 7.71
CA HIS A 129 -4.56 -7.08 6.64
C HIS A 129 -3.12 -6.57 6.51
N VAL A 130 -2.46 -6.28 7.62
CA VAL A 130 -1.04 -5.87 7.63
C VAL A 130 -0.16 -7.00 7.09
N ALA A 131 -0.40 -8.25 7.49
CA ALA A 131 0.40 -9.38 7.04
C ALA A 131 0.29 -9.63 5.52
N TRP A 132 -0.94 -9.74 4.97
CA TRP A 132 -1.08 -10.06 3.54
C TRP A 132 -0.66 -8.89 2.64
N THR A 133 -0.91 -7.64 3.06
CA THR A 133 -0.44 -6.47 2.31
C THR A 133 1.08 -6.43 2.28
N GLY A 134 1.76 -6.76 3.39
CA GLY A 134 3.22 -6.89 3.42
C GLY A 134 3.76 -7.97 2.49
N VAL A 135 3.10 -9.14 2.42
CA VAL A 135 3.43 -10.18 1.41
C VAL A 135 3.24 -9.65 -0.01
N ALA A 136 2.14 -8.95 -0.27
CA ALA A 136 1.83 -8.40 -1.59
C ALA A 136 2.85 -7.33 -2.02
N GLU A 137 3.32 -6.50 -1.10
CA GLU A 137 4.38 -5.51 -1.35
C GLU A 137 5.73 -6.18 -1.65
N ILE A 138 6.12 -7.20 -0.88
CA ILE A 138 7.35 -7.98 -1.14
C ILE A 138 7.27 -8.65 -2.52
N ALA A 139 6.19 -9.39 -2.78
CA ALA A 139 6.01 -10.13 -4.02
C ALA A 139 5.92 -9.21 -5.24
N GLY A 140 5.14 -8.13 -5.14
CA GLY A 140 5.01 -7.13 -6.18
C GLY A 140 6.33 -6.38 -6.42
N GLY A 141 7.00 -5.94 -5.35
CA GLY A 141 8.26 -5.21 -5.43
C GLY A 141 9.39 -6.05 -6.02
N ALA A 142 9.58 -7.28 -5.53
CA ALA A 142 10.55 -8.22 -6.08
C ALA A 142 10.23 -8.59 -7.53
N GLY A 143 8.96 -8.85 -7.85
CA GLY A 143 8.55 -9.17 -9.23
C GLY A 143 8.79 -8.01 -10.19
N LEU A 144 8.61 -6.76 -9.76
CA LEU A 144 8.91 -5.59 -10.58
C LEU A 144 10.42 -5.49 -10.91
N LEU A 145 11.28 -5.71 -9.91
CA LEU A 145 12.75 -5.70 -10.08
C LEU A 145 13.24 -6.87 -10.95
N ILE A 146 12.78 -8.09 -10.66
CA ILE A 146 13.15 -9.29 -11.40
C ILE A 146 12.65 -9.19 -12.84
N GLY A 147 11.41 -8.72 -13.06
CA GLY A 147 10.86 -8.52 -14.39
C GLY A 147 11.65 -7.50 -15.21
N ALA A 148 12.06 -6.38 -14.59
CA ALA A 148 12.89 -5.40 -15.27
C ALA A 148 14.30 -5.91 -15.59
N ALA A 149 14.93 -6.66 -14.67
CA ALA A 149 16.21 -7.31 -14.93
C ALA A 149 16.09 -8.36 -16.04
N ALA A 150 15.00 -9.13 -16.04
CA ALA A 150 14.73 -10.14 -17.05
C ALA A 150 14.53 -9.52 -18.45
N ASP A 151 13.79 -8.42 -18.54
CA ASP A 151 13.64 -7.64 -19.77
C ASP A 151 15.00 -7.15 -20.29
N ALA A 152 15.84 -6.59 -19.41
CA ALA A 152 17.15 -6.06 -19.77
C ALA A 152 18.13 -7.15 -20.27
N LEU A 153 18.01 -8.37 -19.75
CA LEU A 153 18.81 -9.52 -20.13
C LEU A 153 18.21 -10.34 -21.30
N GLY A 154 17.03 -9.95 -21.81
CA GLY A 154 16.38 -10.60 -22.94
C GLY A 154 15.63 -11.90 -22.62
N PHE A 155 15.25 -12.13 -21.36
CA PHE A 155 14.50 -13.33 -20.96
C PHE A 155 13.01 -13.22 -21.28
N ALA A 156 12.65 -13.55 -22.53
CA ALA A 156 11.28 -13.43 -23.07
C ALA A 156 10.18 -14.09 -22.20
N ARG A 157 10.47 -15.21 -21.55
CA ARG A 157 9.52 -15.96 -20.70
C ARG A 157 9.07 -15.21 -19.44
N LEU A 158 9.79 -14.17 -19.02
CA LEU A 158 9.52 -13.41 -17.80
C LEU A 158 9.03 -11.98 -18.06
N ARG A 159 8.82 -11.58 -19.32
CA ARG A 159 8.39 -10.21 -19.69
C ARG A 159 7.05 -9.81 -19.10
N TRP A 160 6.19 -10.77 -18.78
CA TRP A 160 4.89 -10.54 -18.15
C TRP A 160 5.01 -10.14 -16.67
N LEU A 161 6.15 -10.44 -16.01
CA LEU A 161 6.30 -10.28 -14.57
C LEU A 161 6.28 -8.81 -14.18
N LYS A 162 7.06 -7.96 -14.85
CA LYS A 162 7.11 -6.51 -14.59
C LYS A 162 5.74 -5.83 -14.67
N PRO A 163 4.96 -5.95 -15.77
CA PRO A 163 3.66 -5.30 -15.84
C PRO A 163 2.62 -5.90 -14.89
N SER A 164 2.65 -7.22 -14.66
CA SER A 164 1.72 -7.86 -13.71
C SER A 164 2.00 -7.41 -12.28
N SER A 165 3.27 -7.35 -11.89
CA SER A 165 3.70 -6.78 -10.60
C SER A 165 3.29 -5.31 -10.47
N ALA A 166 3.47 -4.50 -11.52
CA ALA A 166 3.05 -3.09 -11.50
C ALA A 166 1.53 -2.95 -11.31
N ALA A 167 0.72 -3.77 -12.00
CA ALA A 167 -0.73 -3.79 -11.85
C ALA A 167 -1.17 -4.20 -10.44
N CYS A 168 -0.57 -5.27 -9.89
CA CYS A 168 -0.82 -5.73 -8.53
C CYS A 168 -0.45 -4.66 -7.49
N LEU A 169 0.70 -3.99 -7.65
CA LEU A 169 1.12 -2.90 -6.76
C LEU A 169 0.22 -1.67 -6.88
N ALA A 170 -0.32 -1.36 -8.07
CA ALA A 170 -1.29 -0.28 -8.23
C ALA A 170 -2.60 -0.60 -7.49
N ALA A 171 -3.12 -1.82 -7.66
CA ALA A 171 -4.30 -2.29 -6.94
C ALA A 171 -4.07 -2.31 -5.42
N LEU A 172 -2.89 -2.75 -4.98
CA LEU A 172 -2.51 -2.75 -3.57
C LEU A 172 -2.44 -1.33 -3.01
N THR A 173 -1.86 -0.39 -3.75
CA THR A 173 -1.79 1.03 -3.37
C THR A 173 -3.18 1.60 -3.12
N LEU A 174 -4.15 1.29 -3.99
CA LEU A 174 -5.57 1.64 -3.77
C LEU A 174 -6.14 0.95 -2.53
N ALA A 175 -5.86 -0.35 -2.35
CA ALA A 175 -6.37 -1.13 -1.21
C ALA A 175 -5.87 -0.64 0.15
N VAL A 176 -4.64 -0.13 0.23
CA VAL A 176 -4.05 0.41 1.48
C VAL A 176 -4.31 1.92 1.65
N THR A 177 -4.87 2.61 0.65
CA THR A 177 -5.21 4.04 0.72
C THR A 177 -6.07 4.41 1.93
N PRO A 178 -7.08 3.60 2.35
CA PRO A 178 -7.88 3.91 3.53
C PRO A 178 -7.04 4.11 4.79
N ALA A 179 -5.90 3.44 4.96
CA ALA A 179 -5.02 3.67 6.10
C ALA A 179 -4.43 5.10 6.07
N ASN A 180 -4.00 5.59 4.90
CA ASN A 180 -3.54 6.99 4.74
C ASN A 180 -4.65 8.00 5.04
N VAL A 181 -5.89 7.72 4.61
CA VAL A 181 -7.04 8.59 4.90
C VAL A 181 -7.40 8.55 6.39
N TYR A 182 -7.22 7.41 7.05
CA TYR A 182 -7.46 7.28 8.48
C TYR A 182 -6.45 8.08 9.31
N MET A 183 -5.18 8.05 8.94
CA MET A 183 -4.16 8.94 9.52
C MET A 183 -4.56 10.41 9.39
N TYR A 184 -5.04 10.84 8.21
CA TYR A 184 -5.50 12.21 7.99
C TYR A 184 -6.73 12.56 8.82
N THR A 185 -7.75 11.70 8.79
CA THR A 185 -9.07 12.02 9.36
C THR A 185 -9.14 11.83 10.88
N HIS A 186 -8.38 10.88 11.43
CA HIS A 186 -8.42 10.48 12.83
C HIS A 186 -7.09 10.69 13.57
N GLY A 187 -6.07 11.23 12.88
CA GLY A 187 -4.76 11.51 13.50
C GLY A 187 -4.00 10.26 13.90
N ALA A 188 -4.30 9.10 13.29
CA ALA A 188 -3.60 7.86 13.58
C ALA A 188 -2.12 7.96 13.17
N MET A 189 -1.24 7.38 14.00
CA MET A 189 0.20 7.47 13.85
C MET A 189 0.84 6.09 13.78
N MET A 190 1.92 5.99 13.02
CA MET A 190 2.75 4.78 12.93
C MET A 190 3.84 4.84 14.01
N ASP A 191 3.45 4.66 15.27
CA ASP A 191 4.39 4.67 16.38
C ASP A 191 5.32 3.45 16.33
N GLY A 192 6.64 3.68 16.49
CA GLY A 192 7.64 2.62 16.54
C GLY A 192 8.41 2.35 15.25
N LEU A 193 8.22 3.14 14.19
CA LEU A 193 9.12 3.15 13.03
C LEU A 193 10.47 3.81 13.38
N PRO A 194 11.60 3.33 12.82
CA PRO A 194 12.91 3.89 13.07
C PRO A 194 13.03 5.26 12.40
N GLY A 195 13.33 6.29 13.20
CA GLY A 195 13.43 7.68 12.76
C GLY A 195 13.53 8.61 13.97
N PRO A 196 13.78 9.92 13.76
CA PRO A 196 13.62 10.90 14.83
C PRO A 196 12.19 10.79 15.38
N PRO A 197 11.99 10.95 16.71
CA PRO A 197 10.67 10.98 17.31
C PRO A 197 9.82 12.01 16.56
N VAL A 198 8.73 11.56 15.94
CA VAL A 198 7.74 12.47 15.38
C VAL A 198 6.79 12.79 16.52
N ASP A 199 7.04 13.91 17.19
CA ASP A 199 6.20 14.36 18.29
C ASP A 199 4.84 14.81 17.73
N GLY A 200 3.88 13.90 17.77
CA GLY A 200 2.48 14.16 17.47
C GLY A 200 2.05 13.91 16.02
N PRO A 201 0.76 14.18 15.73
CA PRO A 201 0.16 13.83 14.46
C PRO A 201 0.82 14.50 13.25
N ILE A 202 0.76 13.83 12.09
CA ILE A 202 1.29 14.35 10.84
C ILE A 202 0.56 15.67 10.48
N PRO A 203 1.30 16.74 10.12
CA PRO A 203 0.68 18.01 9.75
C PRO A 203 -0.14 17.87 8.46
N VAL A 204 -1.21 18.66 8.34
CA VAL A 204 -2.12 18.62 7.18
C VAL A 204 -1.39 18.79 5.84
N SER A 205 -0.36 19.64 5.77
CA SER A 205 0.46 19.83 4.58
C SER A 205 1.17 18.54 4.13
N ALA A 206 1.66 17.73 5.07
CA ALA A 206 2.28 16.45 4.76
C ALA A 206 1.26 15.42 4.26
N HIS A 207 0.00 15.49 4.69
CA HIS A 207 -1.07 14.67 4.10
C HIS A 207 -1.34 15.04 2.63
N PHE A 208 -1.32 16.33 2.28
CA PHE A 208 -1.41 16.74 0.87
C PHE A 208 -0.23 16.23 0.03
N ALA A 209 0.99 16.27 0.57
CA ALA A 209 2.16 15.70 -0.11
C ALA A 209 2.01 14.19 -0.32
N ARG A 210 1.53 13.44 0.69
CA ARG A 210 1.25 12.01 0.57
C ARG A 210 0.18 11.73 -0.48
N PHE A 211 -0.90 12.52 -0.50
CA PHE A 211 -1.96 12.43 -1.52
C PHE A 211 -1.39 12.60 -2.94
N ALA A 212 -0.59 13.65 -3.17
CA ALA A 212 -0.01 13.93 -4.48
C ALA A 212 0.98 12.82 -4.89
N LEU A 213 1.83 12.38 -3.97
CA LEU A 213 2.76 11.28 -4.21
C LEU A 213 2.02 9.98 -4.54
N GLN A 214 0.89 9.71 -3.90
CA GLN A 214 0.09 8.53 -4.18
C GLN A 214 -0.52 8.56 -5.59
N ALA A 215 -1.01 9.73 -6.04
CA ALA A 215 -1.49 9.90 -7.41
C ALA A 215 -0.35 9.69 -8.45
N VAL A 216 0.85 10.23 -8.16
CA VAL A 216 2.05 9.99 -8.99
C VAL A 216 2.41 8.50 -9.03
N LEU A 217 2.47 7.85 -7.86
CA LEU A 217 2.80 6.43 -7.74
C LEU A 217 1.84 5.56 -8.57
N LEU A 218 0.53 5.80 -8.44
CA LEU A 218 -0.48 5.11 -9.22
C LEU A 218 -0.31 5.35 -10.72
N ALA A 219 0.00 6.58 -11.13
CA ALA A 219 0.20 6.91 -12.54
C ALA A 219 1.43 6.18 -13.14
N LEU A 220 2.54 6.11 -12.41
CA LEU A 220 3.75 5.40 -12.83
C LEU A 220 3.52 3.88 -12.91
N LEU A 221 2.87 3.29 -11.90
CA LEU A 221 2.53 1.87 -11.90
C LEU A 221 1.55 1.52 -13.02
N ALA A 222 0.53 2.35 -13.25
CA ALA A 222 -0.40 2.18 -14.37
C ALA A 222 0.29 2.27 -15.73
N GLY A 223 1.29 3.17 -15.87
CA GLY A 223 2.13 3.24 -17.08
C GLY A 223 2.88 1.93 -17.32
N MET A 224 3.59 1.41 -16.31
CA MET A 224 4.32 0.13 -16.44
C MET A 224 3.40 -1.06 -16.69
N ALA A 225 2.20 -1.07 -16.11
CA ALA A 225 1.20 -2.11 -16.33
C ALA A 225 0.69 -2.12 -17.79
N ARG A 226 0.53 -0.95 -18.42
CA ARG A 226 0.06 -0.80 -19.81
C ARG A 226 1.10 -1.13 -20.86
N ASP A 227 2.39 -0.95 -20.56
CA ASP A 227 3.47 -1.31 -21.49
C ASP A 227 3.46 -2.82 -21.86
N ALA A 228 2.72 -3.67 -21.13
CA ALA A 228 2.47 -5.08 -21.47
C ALA A 228 1.55 -5.28 -22.67
N SER A 229 0.51 -4.44 -22.80
CA SER A 229 -0.54 -4.59 -23.82
C SER A 229 -0.10 -4.14 -25.21
N SER A 230 1.09 -3.54 -25.33
CA SER A 230 1.71 -3.09 -26.58
C SER A 230 2.90 -3.96 -27.01
N GLY A 231 3.01 -5.20 -26.51
CA GLY A 231 4.03 -6.16 -26.92
C GLY A 231 3.85 -6.66 -28.37
N PRO A 232 4.87 -7.30 -28.97
CA PRO A 232 5.05 -7.49 -30.42
C PRO A 232 4.15 -8.57 -31.06
N VAL A 233 2.88 -8.65 -30.67
CA VAL A 233 1.90 -9.51 -31.36
C VAL A 233 1.60 -8.96 -32.77
N ASP A 234 1.84 -7.67 -33.01
CA ASP A 234 1.60 -7.02 -34.30
C ASP A 234 2.78 -7.16 -35.29
N ASP A 235 3.98 -7.53 -34.83
CA ASP A 235 5.16 -7.67 -35.70
C ASP A 235 5.27 -9.06 -36.34
N GLU A 236 4.66 -10.11 -35.76
CA GLU A 236 4.66 -11.47 -36.33
C GLU A 236 3.58 -11.69 -37.41
N LEU A 237 2.60 -10.79 -37.52
CA LEU A 237 1.56 -10.85 -38.56
C LEU A 237 1.86 -9.95 -39.77
N SER A 238 3.03 -9.29 -39.76
CA SER A 238 3.46 -8.31 -40.76
C SER A 238 4.64 -8.77 -41.62
N ALA A 239 5.12 -10.01 -41.46
CA ALA A 239 6.23 -10.62 -42.21
C ALA A 239 5.77 -11.89 -42.92
#